data_AF-A0A920FMU2-F1
#
_entry.id   AF-A0A920FMU2-F1
#
_cell.length_a   1.000
_cell.length_b   1.000
_cell.length_c   1.000
_cell.angle_alpha   90.00
_cell.angle_beta   90.00
_cell.angle_gamma   90.00
#
_symmetry.space_group_name_H-M   'P 1'
#
loop_
_entity.id
_entity.type
_entity.pdbx_description
1 polymer ?
#
loop_
_entity_poly.entity_id
_entity_poly.type
_entity_poly.pdbx_seq_one_letter_code
_entity_poly.pdbx_strand_id
1 'polypeptide(L)'
;MNSEFSIGRKAFSLLELLVSITLLALVSALIYGAFFQVSNSSLKVKESLSQSQELRLLMKMVLDDLQAVQYLEHFVEDEESNSQTGIISTLEWVQSIENNSSPSEVSSLSFHASVPSRFFKDIESVRSGMDPQLHEIGYFLEFDQAEGILEFKRREDFYIDNDLTEGGRIQVLSESVSDFQVEFLFREIERAAGGSKEEWTAEFNTEERECFKTGEPPCLPRAIQLSMSLQGESGEIVSDSQVINLCVRPCKPELFE
;
A
#
# COMPACT_ATOMS: atom_id res chain seq x y z
N MET A 1 -63.61 -34.85 58.06
CA MET A 1 -63.62 -35.39 56.67
C MET A 1 -64.79 -34.72 55.96
N ASN A 2 -64.66 -33.94 54.89
CA ASN A 2 -63.54 -33.66 53.99
C ASN A 2 -63.58 -32.19 53.55
N SER A 3 -62.41 -31.67 53.26
CA SER A 3 -62.14 -30.32 52.75
C SER A 3 -62.70 -30.13 51.34
N GLU A 4 -63.57 -29.14 51.14
CA GLU A 4 -63.77 -28.55 49.82
C GLU A 4 -62.63 -27.57 49.57
N PHE A 5 -61.73 -27.98 48.67
CA PHE A 5 -60.63 -27.18 48.15
C PHE A 5 -61.23 -26.11 47.23
N SER A 6 -61.35 -24.87 47.71
CA SER A 6 -61.61 -23.73 46.84
C SER A 6 -60.38 -23.48 45.97
N ILE A 7 -60.44 -23.90 44.69
CA ILE A 7 -59.48 -23.50 43.67
C ILE A 7 -59.83 -22.05 43.30
N GLY A 8 -59.38 -21.12 44.13
CA GLY A 8 -59.37 -19.71 43.80
C GLY A 8 -58.39 -19.48 42.65
N ARG A 9 -58.91 -19.36 41.42
CA ARG A 9 -58.12 -18.80 40.32
C ARG A 9 -57.81 -17.35 40.69
N LYS A 10 -56.58 -17.07 41.15
CA LYS A 10 -56.08 -15.70 41.32
C LYS A 10 -56.11 -15.02 39.95
N ALA A 11 -57.10 -14.16 39.73
CA ALA A 11 -57.12 -13.28 38.58
C ALA A 11 -56.05 -12.20 38.80
N PHE A 12 -55.15 -12.02 37.83
CA PHE A 12 -54.11 -10.99 37.87
C PHE A 12 -54.73 -9.61 37.98
N SER A 13 -54.16 -8.76 38.83
CA SER A 13 -54.51 -7.34 38.85
C SER A 13 -54.06 -6.67 37.54
N LEU A 14 -54.86 -5.76 37.01
CA LEU A 14 -54.55 -5.00 35.79
C LEU A 14 -53.22 -4.22 35.95
N LEU A 15 -52.91 -3.79 37.18
CA LEU A 15 -51.65 -3.15 37.53
C LEU A 15 -50.46 -4.12 37.48
N GLU A 16 -50.64 -5.37 37.92
CA GLU A 16 -49.60 -6.40 37.92
C GLU A 16 -49.26 -6.86 36.49
N LEU A 17 -50.27 -6.93 35.62
CA LEU A 17 -50.09 -7.16 34.20
C LEU A 17 -49.29 -6.02 33.54
N LEU A 18 -49.66 -4.76 33.84
CA LEU A 18 -49.00 -3.59 33.28
C LEU A 18 -47.53 -3.52 33.73
N VAL A 19 -47.25 -3.75 35.01
CA VAL A 19 -45.88 -3.79 35.56
C VAL A 19 -45.06 -4.92 34.92
N SER A 20 -45.67 -6.08 34.66
CA SER A 20 -44.97 -7.21 34.03
C SER A 20 -44.60 -6.89 32.57
N ILE A 21 -45.52 -6.26 31.82
CA ILE A 21 -45.28 -5.87 30.43
C ILE A 21 -44.22 -4.78 30.35
N THR A 22 -44.23 -3.79 31.25
CA THR A 22 -43.21 -2.73 31.26
C THR A 22 -41.84 -3.26 31.62
N LEU A 23 -41.74 -4.14 32.63
CA LEU A 23 -40.48 -4.82 32.95
C LEU A 23 -39.97 -5.65 31.77
N LEU A 24 -40.84 -6.41 31.11
CA LEU A 24 -40.45 -7.20 29.94
C LEU A 24 -39.97 -6.33 28.78
N ALA A 25 -40.67 -5.22 28.50
CA ALA A 25 -40.28 -4.27 27.46
C ALA A 25 -38.93 -3.62 27.78
N LEU A 26 -38.68 -3.26 29.04
CA LEU A 26 -37.44 -2.64 29.48
C LEU A 26 -36.26 -3.64 29.35
N VAL A 27 -36.45 -4.87 29.82
CA VAL A 27 -35.44 -5.93 29.68
C VAL A 27 -35.17 -6.24 28.21
N SER A 28 -36.21 -6.33 27.38
CA SER A 28 -36.06 -6.58 25.94
C SER A 28 -35.32 -5.45 25.24
N ALA A 29 -35.62 -4.19 25.58
CA ALA A 29 -34.92 -3.03 25.04
C ALA A 29 -33.44 -3.00 25.44
N LEU A 30 -33.11 -3.35 26.68
CA LEU A 30 -31.72 -3.47 27.13
C LEU A 30 -30.96 -4.58 26.39
N ILE A 31 -31.57 -5.77 26.25
CA ILE A 31 -30.95 -6.89 25.55
C ILE A 31 -30.73 -6.54 24.07
N TYR A 32 -31.75 -5.99 23.40
CA TYR A 32 -31.65 -5.63 21.99
C TYR A 32 -30.65 -4.49 21.76
N GLY A 33 -30.64 -3.49 22.65
CA GLY A 33 -29.66 -2.40 22.59
C GLY A 33 -28.23 -2.88 22.76
N ALA A 34 -27.97 -3.75 23.74
CA ALA A 34 -26.67 -4.35 23.95
C ALA A 34 -26.23 -5.23 22.76
N PHE A 35 -27.13 -6.05 22.22
CA PHE A 35 -26.86 -6.89 21.05
C PHE A 35 -26.50 -6.05 19.82
N PHE A 36 -27.27 -5.00 19.53
CA PHE A 36 -27.03 -4.12 18.39
C PHE A 36 -25.70 -3.37 18.52
N GLN A 37 -25.35 -2.92 19.72
CA GLN A 37 -24.07 -2.26 20.00
C GLN A 37 -22.88 -3.20 19.77
N VAL A 38 -22.97 -4.45 20.22
CA VAL A 38 -21.91 -5.45 20.03
C VAL A 38 -21.78 -5.83 18.56
N SER A 39 -22.91 -6.07 17.88
CA SER A 39 -22.93 -6.44 16.46
C SER A 39 -22.30 -5.36 15.59
N ASN A 40 -22.69 -4.09 15.75
CA ASN A 40 -22.14 -3.00 14.95
C ASN A 40 -20.67 -2.74 15.25
N SER A 41 -20.26 -2.84 16.52
CA SER A 41 -18.85 -2.73 16.89
C SER A 41 -18.02 -3.84 16.23
N SER A 42 -18.52 -5.07 16.22
CA SER A 42 -17.83 -6.19 15.58
C SER A 42 -17.70 -6.03 14.07
N LEU A 43 -18.72 -5.48 13.41
CA LEU A 43 -18.68 -5.23 11.96
C LEU A 43 -17.64 -4.15 11.61
N LYS A 44 -17.64 -3.03 12.34
CA LYS A 44 -16.64 -1.97 12.18
C LYS A 44 -15.21 -2.47 12.39
N VAL A 45 -14.98 -3.26 13.44
CA VAL A 45 -13.66 -3.84 13.72
C VAL A 45 -13.23 -4.78 12.57
N LYS A 46 -14.15 -5.56 12.01
CA LYS A 46 -13.85 -6.46 10.90
C LYS A 46 -13.48 -5.68 9.62
N GLU A 47 -14.20 -4.61 9.32
CA GLU A 47 -13.94 -3.74 8.15
C GLU A 47 -12.56 -3.06 8.27
N SER A 48 -12.30 -2.39 9.39
CA SER A 48 -11.00 -1.75 9.66
C SER A 48 -9.83 -2.74 9.65
N LEU A 49 -10.04 -3.97 10.16
CA LEU A 49 -9.05 -5.03 10.07
C LEU A 49 -8.79 -5.47 8.62
N SER A 50 -9.84 -5.57 7.80
CA SER A 50 -9.72 -5.92 6.37
C SER A 50 -8.90 -4.88 5.62
N GLN A 51 -9.19 -3.59 5.80
CA GLN A 51 -8.44 -2.48 5.20
C GLN A 51 -6.97 -2.47 5.64
N SER A 52 -6.72 -2.67 6.94
CA SER A 52 -5.35 -2.78 7.47
C SER A 52 -4.59 -3.99 6.91
N GLN A 53 -5.27 -5.10 6.61
CA GLN A 53 -4.67 -6.27 5.98
C GLN A 53 -4.34 -6.00 4.51
N GLU A 54 -5.25 -5.36 3.78
CA GLU A 54 -5.03 -4.95 2.39
C GLU A 54 -3.82 -4.02 2.27
N LEU A 55 -3.78 -2.94 3.07
CA LEU A 55 -2.66 -2.00 3.12
C LEU A 55 -1.32 -2.73 3.35
N ARG A 56 -1.26 -3.65 4.33
CA ARG A 56 -0.05 -4.42 4.61
C ARG A 56 0.36 -5.31 3.45
N LEU A 57 -0.59 -5.90 2.72
CA LEU A 57 -0.29 -6.75 1.56
C LEU A 57 0.25 -5.91 0.40
N LEU A 58 -0.36 -4.75 0.13
CA LEU A 58 0.09 -3.81 -0.90
C LEU A 58 1.48 -3.27 -0.58
N MET A 59 1.70 -2.77 0.64
CA MET A 59 3.01 -2.31 1.07
C MET A 59 4.06 -3.42 0.99
N LYS A 60 3.72 -4.63 1.45
CA LYS A 60 4.64 -5.77 1.35
C LYS A 60 5.03 -6.05 -0.09
N MET A 61 4.09 -5.97 -1.04
CA MET A 61 4.37 -6.22 -2.44
C MET A 61 5.36 -5.21 -3.02
N VAL A 62 5.13 -3.92 -2.79
CA VAL A 62 6.03 -2.85 -3.24
C VAL A 62 7.41 -3.00 -2.58
N LEU A 63 7.45 -3.25 -1.26
CA LEU A 63 8.69 -3.42 -0.52
C LEU A 63 9.49 -4.66 -0.95
N ASP A 64 8.83 -5.79 -1.20
CA ASP A 64 9.49 -7.01 -1.68
C ASP A 64 10.13 -6.78 -3.06
N ASP A 65 9.49 -5.99 -3.94
CA ASP A 65 10.03 -5.64 -5.25
C ASP A 65 11.18 -4.61 -5.12
N LEU A 66 11.01 -3.57 -4.29
CA LEU A 66 12.05 -2.57 -3.99
C LEU A 66 13.30 -3.17 -3.35
N GLN A 67 13.16 -4.19 -2.50
CA GLN A 67 14.29 -4.92 -1.91
C GLN A 67 15.07 -5.74 -2.94
N ALA A 68 14.45 -6.04 -4.09
CA ALA A 68 15.06 -6.79 -5.18
C ALA A 68 15.55 -5.89 -6.33
N VAL A 69 15.59 -4.56 -6.12
CA VAL A 69 16.10 -3.60 -7.11
C VAL A 69 17.50 -4.00 -7.60
N GLN A 70 17.70 -3.89 -8.90
CA GLN A 70 18.99 -4.06 -9.55
C GLN A 70 19.39 -2.78 -10.27
N TYR A 71 20.64 -2.39 -10.12
CA TYR A 71 21.26 -1.40 -10.99
C TYR A 71 22.00 -2.16 -12.09
N LEU A 72 21.74 -1.82 -13.36
CA LEU A 72 22.40 -2.42 -14.50
C LEU A 72 23.54 -1.51 -14.94
N GLU A 73 24.76 -1.87 -14.55
CA GLU A 73 25.99 -1.15 -14.94
C GLU A 73 26.29 -1.37 -16.42
N HIS A 74 26.76 -0.32 -17.10
CA HIS A 74 27.09 -0.31 -18.53
C HIS A 74 25.91 -0.60 -19.46
N PHE A 75 24.67 -0.42 -18.99
CA PHE A 75 23.52 -0.46 -19.88
C PHE A 75 23.57 0.69 -20.90
N VAL A 76 24.15 1.82 -20.52
CA VAL A 76 24.47 2.93 -21.42
C VAL A 76 25.81 2.64 -22.15
N GLU A 77 25.78 1.80 -23.20
CA GLU A 77 26.99 1.48 -24.00
C GLU A 77 27.43 2.63 -24.93
N ASP A 78 26.54 3.57 -25.26
CA ASP A 78 26.81 4.69 -26.18
C ASP A 78 26.71 6.05 -25.47
N GLU A 79 27.71 6.93 -25.67
CA GLU A 79 27.75 8.28 -25.06
C GLU A 79 26.56 9.18 -25.48
N GLU A 80 25.83 8.81 -26.54
CA GLU A 80 24.60 9.49 -27.00
C GLU A 80 23.30 8.79 -26.58
N SER A 81 23.37 7.61 -25.93
CA SER A 81 22.16 6.88 -25.52
C SER A 81 21.55 7.47 -24.25
N ASN A 82 20.23 7.65 -24.25
CA ASN A 82 19.41 8.07 -23.12
C ASN A 82 18.80 6.87 -22.36
N SER A 83 19.49 5.73 -22.36
CA SER A 83 18.99 4.50 -21.72
C SER A 83 18.84 4.72 -20.21
N GLN A 84 17.66 4.39 -19.70
CA GLN A 84 17.30 4.52 -18.29
C GLN A 84 17.65 3.24 -17.52
N THR A 85 18.19 3.35 -16.31
CA THR A 85 18.56 2.20 -15.45
C THR A 85 18.31 2.52 -13.97
N GLY A 86 18.43 1.52 -13.09
CA GLY A 86 18.29 1.68 -11.64
C GLY A 86 16.86 2.00 -11.20
N ILE A 87 16.67 3.17 -10.58
CA ILE A 87 15.38 3.68 -10.11
C ILE A 87 15.09 5.04 -10.73
N ILE A 88 13.86 5.22 -11.21
CA ILE A 88 13.25 6.49 -11.58
C ILE A 88 12.00 6.69 -10.73
N SER A 89 11.92 7.82 -10.05
CA SER A 89 10.75 8.27 -9.29
C SER A 89 10.42 9.69 -9.67
N THR A 90 9.16 9.91 -10.04
CA THR A 90 8.60 11.21 -10.39
C THR A 90 7.37 11.49 -9.54
N LEU A 91 6.95 12.75 -9.52
CA LEU A 91 5.72 13.18 -8.87
C LEU A 91 4.64 13.44 -9.92
N GLU A 92 3.48 12.83 -9.72
CA GLU A 92 2.32 12.95 -10.58
C GLU A 92 1.15 13.57 -9.83
N TRP A 93 0.32 14.35 -10.53
CA TRP A 93 -0.87 14.96 -9.95
C TRP A 93 -2.09 14.14 -10.31
N VAL A 94 -2.75 13.62 -9.29
CA VAL A 94 -3.93 12.77 -9.44
C VAL A 94 -5.15 13.46 -8.81
N GLN A 95 -6.29 13.36 -9.50
CA GLN A 95 -7.57 13.91 -9.04
C GLN A 95 -8.59 12.79 -8.84
N SER A 96 -9.15 12.66 -7.64
CA SER A 96 -10.33 11.81 -7.39
C SER A 96 -11.61 12.61 -7.63
N ILE A 97 -12.53 12.07 -8.44
CA ILE A 97 -13.82 12.72 -8.75
C ILE A 97 -14.76 12.73 -7.54
N GLU A 98 -14.63 11.78 -6.60
CA GLU A 98 -15.64 11.58 -5.56
C GLU A 98 -15.73 12.71 -4.52
N ASN A 99 -14.73 13.61 -4.42
CA ASN A 99 -14.70 14.58 -3.31
C ASN A 99 -14.41 16.05 -3.65
N ASN A 100 -14.36 16.48 -4.93
CA ASN A 100 -14.01 17.88 -5.26
C ASN A 100 -12.72 18.35 -4.54
N SER A 101 -11.84 17.41 -4.21
CA SER A 101 -10.59 17.68 -3.50
C SER A 101 -9.59 18.27 -4.49
N SER A 102 -8.71 19.13 -3.98
CA SER A 102 -7.54 19.56 -4.73
C SER A 102 -6.77 18.34 -5.24
N PRO A 103 -6.21 18.38 -6.45
CA PRO A 103 -5.28 17.35 -6.92
C PRO A 103 -4.25 17.04 -5.84
N SER A 104 -3.99 15.76 -5.61
CA SER A 104 -2.94 15.29 -4.72
C SER A 104 -1.73 14.91 -5.55
N GLU A 105 -0.56 15.31 -5.08
CA GLU A 105 0.72 14.88 -5.64
C GLU A 105 1.05 13.50 -5.09
N VAL A 106 1.34 12.54 -5.96
CA VAL A 106 1.64 11.13 -5.62
C VAL A 106 2.89 10.69 -6.37
N SER A 107 3.59 9.69 -5.85
CA SER A 107 4.77 9.15 -6.51
C SER A 107 4.41 8.22 -7.67
N SER A 108 5.23 8.24 -8.70
CA SER A 108 5.27 7.26 -9.79
C SER A 108 6.67 6.69 -9.83
N LEU A 109 6.79 5.38 -9.77
CA LEU A 109 8.05 4.69 -9.51
C LEU A 109 8.28 3.65 -10.61
N SER A 110 9.47 3.64 -11.21
CA SER A 110 9.90 2.63 -12.19
C SER A 110 11.33 2.18 -11.91
N PHE A 111 11.59 0.87 -11.94
CA PHE A 111 12.89 0.30 -11.60
C PHE A 111 13.09 -1.11 -12.17
N HIS A 112 14.35 -1.54 -12.30
CA HIS A 112 14.64 -2.95 -12.57
C HIS A 112 14.62 -3.74 -11.28
N ALA A 113 14.02 -4.93 -11.28
CA ALA A 113 14.02 -5.82 -10.12
C ALA A 113 14.26 -7.27 -10.50
N SER A 114 15.05 -7.96 -9.68
CA SER A 114 15.30 -9.39 -9.81
C SER A 114 14.22 -10.19 -9.07
N VAL A 115 13.02 -10.28 -9.64
CA VAL A 115 11.89 -11.04 -9.07
C VAL A 115 11.27 -11.99 -10.10
N PRO A 116 10.74 -13.14 -9.66
CA PRO A 116 9.93 -13.98 -10.54
C PRO A 116 8.55 -13.35 -10.76
N SER A 117 7.98 -13.57 -11.93
CA SER A 117 6.66 -13.06 -12.29
C SER A 117 5.56 -13.62 -11.40
N ARG A 118 4.75 -12.72 -10.85
CA ARG A 118 3.68 -13.09 -9.90
C ARG A 118 2.30 -13.13 -10.55
N PHE A 119 2.02 -12.18 -11.46
CA PHE A 119 0.68 -11.93 -11.99
C PHE A 119 0.45 -12.58 -13.35
N PHE A 120 1.45 -12.61 -14.22
CA PHE A 120 1.26 -13.00 -15.62
C PHE A 120 1.69 -14.44 -15.90
N LYS A 121 1.14 -15.36 -15.11
CA LYS A 121 1.36 -16.81 -15.26
C LYS A 121 0.68 -17.39 -16.49
N ASP A 122 -0.07 -16.61 -17.26
CA ASP A 122 -0.64 -16.98 -18.55
C ASP A 122 0.38 -16.95 -19.68
N ILE A 123 1.45 -16.16 -19.53
CA ILE A 123 2.51 -16.00 -20.54
C ILE A 123 3.27 -17.31 -20.74
N GLU A 124 3.45 -17.71 -21.99
CA GLU A 124 4.07 -19.00 -22.35
C GLU A 124 5.52 -19.13 -21.82
N SER A 125 6.31 -18.05 -21.88
CA SER A 125 7.67 -18.03 -21.33
C SER A 125 7.65 -18.32 -19.82
N VAL A 126 6.81 -17.63 -19.06
CA VAL A 126 6.64 -17.84 -17.61
C VAL A 126 6.15 -19.27 -17.32
N ARG A 127 5.13 -19.76 -18.04
CA ARG A 127 4.57 -21.11 -17.85
C ARG A 127 5.57 -22.22 -18.13
N SER A 128 6.43 -22.00 -19.11
CA SER A 128 7.46 -22.96 -19.52
C SER A 128 8.71 -22.88 -18.64
N GLY A 129 8.71 -22.05 -17.60
CA GLY A 129 9.85 -21.85 -16.70
C GLY A 129 10.99 -21.02 -17.30
N MET A 130 10.71 -20.29 -18.38
CA MET A 130 11.64 -19.38 -19.07
C MET A 130 11.35 -17.92 -18.70
N ASP A 131 10.99 -17.69 -17.44
CA ASP A 131 10.91 -16.34 -16.88
C ASP A 131 12.32 -15.73 -16.81
N PRO A 132 12.56 -14.53 -17.39
CA PRO A 132 13.85 -13.86 -17.33
C PRO A 132 14.29 -13.50 -15.89
N GLN A 133 13.37 -13.47 -14.92
CA GLN A 133 13.62 -13.15 -13.50
C GLN A 133 14.24 -11.78 -13.21
N LEU A 134 14.50 -10.98 -14.25
CA LEU A 134 14.88 -9.59 -14.20
C LEU A 134 13.87 -8.84 -15.05
N HIS A 135 13.05 -8.02 -14.39
CA HIS A 135 11.93 -7.31 -14.99
C HIS A 135 12.07 -5.82 -14.76
N GLU A 136 11.36 -5.05 -15.56
CA GLU A 136 11.08 -3.66 -15.27
C GLU A 136 9.74 -3.57 -14.56
N ILE A 137 9.71 -2.93 -13.39
CA ILE A 137 8.54 -2.82 -12.56
C ILE A 137 8.18 -1.36 -12.39
N GLY A 138 6.91 -1.05 -12.59
CA GLY A 138 6.33 0.27 -12.33
C GLY A 138 5.24 0.22 -11.26
N TYR A 139 5.13 1.24 -10.42
CA TYR A 139 4.02 1.47 -9.51
C TYR A 139 3.53 2.91 -9.62
N PHE A 140 2.23 3.09 -9.82
CA PHE A 140 1.64 4.42 -9.98
C PHE A 140 0.14 4.39 -9.66
N LEU A 141 -0.40 5.58 -9.42
CA LEU A 141 -1.83 5.82 -9.26
C LEU A 141 -2.36 6.46 -10.54
N GLU A 142 -3.37 5.85 -11.16
CA GLU A 142 -3.98 6.38 -12.37
C GLU A 142 -5.49 6.50 -12.20
N PHE A 143 -6.03 7.67 -12.58
CA PHE A 143 -7.46 7.91 -12.55
C PHE A 143 -8.15 7.33 -13.79
N ASP A 144 -9.04 6.35 -13.60
CA ASP A 144 -9.87 5.84 -14.68
C ASP A 144 -11.07 6.77 -14.91
N GLN A 145 -11.08 7.44 -16.06
CA GLN A 145 -12.15 8.35 -16.45
C GLN A 145 -13.48 7.64 -16.76
N ALA A 146 -13.45 6.35 -17.13
CA ALA A 146 -14.65 5.61 -17.51
C ALA A 146 -15.46 5.20 -16.27
N GLU A 147 -14.78 4.60 -15.29
CA GLU A 147 -15.39 4.14 -14.04
C GLU A 147 -15.40 5.22 -12.95
N GLY A 148 -14.59 6.28 -13.11
CA GLY A 148 -14.55 7.41 -12.18
C GLY A 148 -13.77 7.11 -10.89
N ILE A 149 -12.93 6.08 -10.90
CA ILE A 149 -12.21 5.54 -9.74
C ILE A 149 -10.71 5.75 -9.90
N LEU A 150 -10.02 5.83 -8.76
CA LEU A 150 -8.57 5.90 -8.73
C LEU A 150 -7.99 4.49 -8.56
N GLU A 151 -7.09 4.09 -9.46
CA GLU A 151 -6.53 2.74 -9.46
C GLU A 151 -5.04 2.76 -9.12
N PHE A 152 -4.66 2.01 -8.09
CA PHE A 152 -3.25 1.70 -7.83
C PHE A 152 -2.83 0.52 -8.70
N LYS A 153 -1.84 0.77 -9.56
CA LYS A 153 -1.42 -0.14 -10.61
C LYS A 153 0.03 -0.56 -10.44
N ARG A 154 0.30 -1.78 -10.89
CA ARG A 154 1.65 -2.31 -11.05
C ARG A 154 1.89 -2.69 -12.51
N ARG A 155 2.93 -2.12 -13.11
CA ARG A 155 3.45 -2.48 -14.44
C ARG A 155 4.57 -3.52 -14.28
N GLU A 156 4.63 -4.49 -15.19
CA GLU A 156 5.72 -5.46 -15.31
C GLU A 156 6.08 -5.63 -16.78
N ASP A 157 7.29 -5.23 -17.18
CA ASP A 157 7.89 -5.65 -18.44
C ASP A 157 8.90 -6.78 -18.22
N PHE A 158 8.76 -7.80 -19.05
CA PHE A 158 9.62 -8.99 -19.05
C PHE A 158 10.92 -8.74 -19.80
N TYR A 159 10.97 -7.69 -20.62
CA TYR A 159 12.10 -7.41 -21.49
C TYR A 159 12.64 -6.04 -21.15
N ILE A 160 13.95 -5.98 -20.90
CA ILE A 160 14.63 -4.74 -20.56
C ILE A 160 14.87 -3.97 -21.85
N ASP A 161 14.47 -2.71 -21.87
CA ASP A 161 14.75 -1.79 -22.96
C ASP A 161 15.28 -0.43 -22.47
N ASN A 162 15.35 0.55 -23.35
CA ASN A 162 15.97 1.85 -23.04
C ASN A 162 15.05 2.78 -22.24
N ASP A 163 13.75 2.50 -22.19
CA ASP A 163 12.72 3.30 -21.52
C ASP A 163 12.11 2.51 -20.37
N LEU A 164 12.63 2.76 -19.17
CA LEU A 164 12.21 2.11 -17.94
C LEU A 164 10.76 2.45 -17.54
N THR A 165 10.11 3.40 -18.20
CA THR A 165 8.78 3.89 -17.82
C THR A 165 7.65 3.36 -18.71
N GLU A 166 7.97 2.80 -19.88
CA GLU A 166 6.98 2.35 -20.87
C GLU A 166 6.89 0.82 -21.00
N GLY A 167 5.94 0.33 -21.81
CA GLY A 167 5.84 -1.11 -22.13
C GLY A 167 5.19 -1.97 -21.04
N GLY A 168 5.47 -3.27 -21.11
CA GLY A 168 5.00 -4.27 -20.16
C GLY A 168 3.49 -4.50 -20.12
N ARG A 169 3.05 -5.15 -19.03
CA ARG A 169 1.65 -5.42 -18.71
C ARG A 169 1.28 -4.78 -17.39
N ILE A 170 0.06 -4.27 -17.31
CA ILE A 170 -0.48 -3.59 -16.13
C ILE A 170 -1.43 -4.52 -15.37
N GLN A 171 -1.29 -4.55 -14.05
CA GLN A 171 -2.22 -5.18 -13.12
C GLN A 171 -2.76 -4.10 -12.16
N VAL A 172 -4.09 -3.96 -12.10
CA VAL A 172 -4.74 -3.18 -11.04
C VAL A 172 -4.63 -3.95 -9.73
N LEU A 173 -4.05 -3.33 -8.71
CA LEU A 173 -3.82 -3.93 -7.40
C LEU A 173 -4.90 -3.58 -6.39
N SER A 174 -5.38 -2.32 -6.41
CA SER A 174 -6.43 -1.84 -5.52
C SER A 174 -7.05 -0.56 -6.07
N GLU A 175 -8.34 -0.39 -5.82
CA GLU A 175 -9.12 0.84 -6.09
C GLU A 175 -9.28 1.70 -4.81
N SER A 176 -8.80 1.18 -3.67
CA SER A 176 -8.96 1.81 -2.35
C SER A 176 -7.78 2.72 -2.00
N VAL A 177 -6.67 2.66 -2.74
CA VAL A 177 -5.48 3.47 -2.44
C VAL A 177 -5.73 4.92 -2.82
N SER A 178 -5.63 5.80 -1.83
CA SER A 178 -5.86 7.23 -2.00
C SER A 178 -4.56 8.05 -2.07
N ASP A 179 -3.46 7.51 -1.55
CA ASP A 179 -2.16 8.18 -1.53
C ASP A 179 -1.02 7.15 -1.56
N PHE A 180 0.02 7.44 -2.34
CA PHE A 180 1.21 6.61 -2.50
C PHE A 180 2.43 7.52 -2.64
N GLN A 181 3.34 7.42 -1.69
CA GLN A 181 4.53 8.28 -1.58
C GLN A 181 5.77 7.42 -1.41
N VAL A 182 6.80 7.73 -2.18
CA VAL A 182 8.11 7.10 -2.09
C VAL A 182 9.15 8.20 -1.93
N GLU A 183 9.90 8.15 -0.83
CA GLU A 183 11.00 9.08 -0.56
C GLU A 183 12.32 8.33 -0.48
N PHE A 184 13.40 8.98 -0.90
CA PHE A 184 14.73 8.42 -1.04
C PHE A 184 15.70 9.16 -0.15
N LEU A 185 16.47 8.42 0.65
CA LEU A 185 17.53 9.00 1.45
C LEU A 185 18.72 9.37 0.54
N PHE A 186 18.77 10.65 0.19
CA PHE A 186 19.76 11.22 -0.72
C PHE A 186 21.12 11.39 -0.05
N ARG A 187 21.14 11.97 1.15
CA ARG A 187 22.39 12.28 1.87
C ARG A 187 22.21 12.23 3.37
N GLU A 188 23.28 11.80 4.04
CA GLU A 188 23.44 11.91 5.50
C GLU A 188 24.59 12.89 5.78
N ILE A 189 24.29 14.02 6.42
CA ILE A 189 25.24 15.10 6.71
C ILE A 189 25.64 15.05 8.18
N GLU A 190 26.91 14.73 8.47
CA GLU A 190 27.45 14.79 9.83
C GLU A 190 27.48 16.23 10.35
N ARG A 191 26.99 16.44 11.57
CA ARG A 191 26.97 17.75 12.22
C ARG A 191 28.21 17.91 13.10
N ALA A 192 28.79 19.11 13.08
CA ALA A 192 29.94 19.46 13.92
C ALA A 192 29.70 19.30 15.44
N ALA A 193 28.43 19.28 15.88
CA ALA A 193 28.03 19.06 17.27
C ALA A 193 27.80 17.57 17.62
N GLY A 194 28.10 16.66 16.70
CA GLY A 194 27.72 15.24 16.78
C GLY A 194 26.32 14.97 16.22
N GLY A 195 26.14 13.77 15.68
CA GLY A 195 24.90 13.33 15.01
C GLY A 195 24.88 13.64 13.51
N SER A 196 23.88 13.11 12.81
CA SER A 196 23.68 13.30 11.37
C SER A 196 22.33 13.97 11.07
N LYS A 197 22.25 14.67 9.92
CA LYS A 197 21.00 15.12 9.32
C LYS A 197 20.76 14.32 8.05
N GLU A 198 19.60 13.69 7.97
CA GLU A 198 19.13 13.03 6.77
C GLU A 198 18.42 14.03 5.85
N GLU A 199 18.63 13.86 4.54
CA GLU A 199 17.98 14.59 3.47
C GLU A 199 17.25 13.59 2.59
N TRP A 200 15.93 13.70 2.57
CA TRP A 200 15.00 12.86 1.83
C TRP A 200 14.44 13.63 0.62
N THR A 201 14.26 12.94 -0.50
CA THR A 201 13.69 13.49 -1.74
C THR A 201 12.65 12.54 -2.30
N ALA A 202 11.56 13.05 -2.87
CA ALA A 202 10.53 12.21 -3.52
C ALA A 202 10.84 11.93 -5.00
N GLU A 203 11.58 12.83 -5.64
CA GLU A 203 12.09 12.65 -6.99
C GLU A 203 13.49 12.02 -6.93
N PHE A 204 13.72 11.02 -7.77
CA PHE A 204 15.00 10.34 -7.89
C PHE A 204 15.17 9.86 -9.33
N ASN A 205 16.30 10.16 -9.95
CA ASN A 205 16.63 9.65 -11.27
C ASN A 205 18.06 9.10 -11.22
N THR A 206 18.21 7.84 -11.58
CA THR A 206 19.53 7.21 -11.67
C THR A 206 20.18 7.61 -12.98
N GLU A 207 20.94 8.69 -12.95
CA GLU A 207 21.77 9.09 -14.08
C GLU A 207 23.15 8.41 -14.01
N GLU A 208 23.36 7.37 -14.81
CA GLU A 208 24.61 6.57 -14.85
C GLU A 208 25.87 7.46 -15.00
N ARG A 209 25.78 8.55 -15.78
CA ARG A 209 26.88 9.49 -16.01
C ARG A 209 27.26 10.30 -14.76
N GLU A 210 26.34 10.47 -13.84
CA GLU A 210 26.52 11.31 -12.64
C GLU A 210 26.83 10.46 -11.41
N CYS A 211 26.27 9.26 -11.34
CA CYS A 211 26.26 8.47 -10.11
C CYS A 211 27.61 7.81 -9.75
N PHE A 212 28.56 7.73 -10.69
CA PHE A 212 29.95 7.30 -10.44
C PHE A 212 30.89 8.45 -10.03
N LYS A 213 30.42 9.70 -10.04
CA LYS A 213 31.25 10.86 -9.65
C LYS A 213 31.35 10.94 -8.12
N THR A 214 32.56 11.11 -7.62
CA THR A 214 32.83 11.24 -6.19
C THR A 214 32.13 12.50 -5.61
N GLY A 215 31.12 12.31 -4.75
CA GLY A 215 30.48 13.39 -3.98
C GLY A 215 29.05 13.76 -4.40
N GLU A 216 28.52 13.14 -5.46
CA GLU A 216 27.15 13.28 -5.97
C GLU A 216 26.38 11.96 -5.81
N PRO A 217 25.04 11.90 -6.01
CA PRO A 217 24.22 10.86 -5.39
C PRO A 217 24.60 9.45 -5.85
N PRO A 218 24.50 8.46 -4.95
CA PRO A 218 24.79 7.09 -5.30
C PRO A 218 23.85 6.59 -6.41
N CYS A 219 24.33 5.67 -7.26
CA CYS A 219 23.51 5.06 -8.32
C CYS A 219 22.23 4.37 -7.80
N LEU A 220 22.22 4.04 -6.50
CA LEU A 220 21.01 3.62 -5.79
C LEU A 220 20.91 4.37 -4.45
N PRO A 221 19.69 4.72 -4.03
CA PRO A 221 19.45 5.43 -2.78
C PRO A 221 19.86 4.58 -1.58
N ARG A 222 20.27 5.22 -0.48
CA ARG A 222 20.75 4.49 0.72
C ARG A 222 19.62 3.79 1.47
N ALA A 223 18.47 4.45 1.49
CA ALA A 223 17.25 3.98 2.08
C ALA A 223 16.06 4.52 1.27
N ILE A 224 14.95 3.80 1.35
CA ILE A 224 13.68 4.17 0.73
C ILE A 224 12.63 4.17 1.83
N GLN A 225 11.85 5.24 1.91
CA GLN A 225 10.67 5.34 2.75
C GLN A 225 9.43 5.23 1.86
N LEU A 226 8.66 4.18 2.08
CA LEU A 226 7.37 3.96 1.43
C LEU A 226 6.25 4.36 2.39
N SER A 227 5.35 5.23 1.93
CA SER A 227 4.12 5.56 2.65
C SER A 227 2.92 5.33 1.73
N MET A 228 1.85 4.75 2.28
CA MET A 228 0.65 4.42 1.52
C MET A 228 -0.59 4.62 2.40
N SER A 229 -1.66 5.15 1.80
CA SER A 229 -2.95 5.33 2.46
C SER A 229 -4.07 4.68 1.65
N LEU A 230 -4.97 3.97 2.34
CA LEU A 230 -6.20 3.43 1.78
C LEU A 230 -7.38 4.19 2.37
N GLN A 231 -8.37 4.50 1.52
CA GLN A 231 -9.66 5.02 1.90
C GLN A 231 -10.72 3.93 1.72
N GLY A 232 -11.39 3.57 2.81
CA GLY A 232 -12.49 2.61 2.77
C GLY A 232 -13.83 3.19 2.34
N GLU A 233 -14.81 2.32 2.06
CA GLU A 233 -16.19 2.71 1.71
C GLU A 233 -16.87 3.62 2.76
N SER A 234 -16.50 3.45 4.04
CA SER A 234 -17.00 4.27 5.15
C SER A 234 -16.30 5.63 5.29
N GLY A 235 -15.31 5.91 4.44
CA GLY A 235 -14.47 7.11 4.46
C GLY A 235 -13.36 7.10 5.51
N GLU A 236 -13.18 5.99 6.25
CA GLU A 236 -12.02 5.79 7.12
C GLU A 236 -10.75 5.70 6.28
N ILE A 237 -9.69 6.40 6.70
CA ILE A 237 -8.38 6.36 6.07
C ILE A 237 -7.43 5.57 6.97
N VAL A 238 -6.79 4.55 6.42
CA VAL A 238 -5.74 3.78 7.08
C VAL A 238 -4.43 4.06 6.34
N SER A 239 -3.42 4.52 7.07
CA SER A 239 -2.10 4.85 6.52
C SER A 239 -1.01 4.08 7.26
N ASP A 240 0.07 3.73 6.55
CA ASP A 240 1.27 3.14 7.12
C ASP A 240 2.51 3.65 6.37
N SER A 241 3.66 3.63 7.04
CA SER A 241 4.93 4.11 6.51
C SER A 241 6.08 3.24 7.00
N GLN A 242 6.92 2.79 6.06
CA GLN A 242 8.02 1.86 6.33
C GLN A 242 9.29 2.31 5.61
N VAL A 243 10.42 2.19 6.30
CA VAL A 243 11.75 2.50 5.76
C VAL A 243 12.51 1.20 5.54
N ILE A 244 13.04 1.03 4.33
CA ILE A 244 14.00 -0.03 4.00
C ILE A 244 15.36 0.58 3.73
N ASN A 245 16.41 -0.06 4.23
CA ASN A 245 17.79 0.32 3.92
C ASN A 245 18.28 -0.57 2.77
N LEU A 246 18.64 0.03 1.64
CA LEU A 246 19.24 -0.70 0.53
C LEU A 246 20.76 -0.89 0.74
N CYS A 247 21.40 0.00 1.50
CA CYS A 247 22.83 -0.12 1.85
C CYS A 247 22.99 -0.22 3.38
N VAL A 248 23.09 -1.44 3.91
CA VAL A 248 23.55 -1.65 5.29
C VAL A 248 25.08 -1.57 5.29
N ARG A 249 25.67 -0.59 5.98
CA ARG A 249 27.15 -0.49 6.06
C ARG A 249 27.74 -1.82 6.59
N PRO A 250 28.90 -2.25 6.09
CA PRO A 250 29.65 -1.68 4.97
C PRO A 250 29.10 -2.26 3.66
N CYS A 251 28.69 -1.39 2.74
CA CYS A 251 28.28 -1.81 1.39
C CYS A 251 29.42 -2.66 0.82
N LYS A 252 29.14 -3.93 0.53
CA LYS A 252 30.15 -4.86 0.04
C LYS A 252 30.67 -4.33 -1.30
N PRO A 253 31.98 -4.08 -1.43
CA PRO A 253 32.57 -3.64 -2.70
C PRO A 253 32.37 -4.67 -3.82
N GLU A 254 32.10 -5.92 -3.45
CA GLU A 254 31.88 -7.08 -4.32
C GLU A 254 30.60 -7.00 -5.20
N LEU A 255 29.72 -6.00 -5.01
CA LEU A 255 28.53 -5.77 -5.84
C LEU A 255 28.77 -4.78 -6.99
N PHE A 256 29.97 -4.21 -7.08
CA PHE A 256 30.36 -3.18 -8.05
C PHE A 256 31.72 -3.52 -8.71
N GLU A 257 32.10 -4.81 -8.73
CA GLU A 257 33.27 -5.35 -9.44
C GLU A 257 32.86 -6.42 -10.46
#